data_AF-A0A2J5PB73-F1
#
_entry.id   AF-A0A2J5PB73-F1
#
_cell.length_a   1.000
_cell.length_b   1.000
_cell.length_c   1.000
_cell.angle_alpha   90.00
_cell.angle_beta   90.00
_cell.angle_gamma   90.00
#
_symmetry.space_group_name_H-M   'P 1'
#
loop_
_entity.id
_entity.type
_entity.pdbx_description
1 polymer ?
#
loop_
_entity_poly.entity_id
_entity_poly.type
_entity_poly.pdbx_seq_one_letter_code
_entity_poly.pdbx_strand_id
1 'polypeptide(L)' 'IDLSVAYALWGGFGIAATIAAGWVLFGQRLNHKGWAGLLLLVVGMVLIKLA' A
#
# COMPACT_ATOMS: atom_id res chain seq x y z
N ILE A 1 -18.37 3.30 -8.73
CA ILE A 1 -17.32 3.23 -7.70
C ILE A 1 -17.46 4.50 -6.88
N ASP A 2 -17.76 4.39 -5.59
CA ASP A 2 -17.82 5.55 -4.70
C ASP A 2 -16.50 6.30 -4.72
N LEU A 3 -16.58 7.63 -4.79
CA LEU A 3 -15.41 8.50 -4.79
C LEU A 3 -14.49 8.19 -3.59
N SER A 4 -15.09 7.85 -2.45
CA SER A 4 -14.40 7.41 -1.23
C SER A 4 -13.52 6.17 -1.44
N VAL A 5 -14.01 5.16 -2.18
CA VAL A 5 -13.24 3.94 -2.50
C VAL A 5 -12.09 4.28 -3.45
N ALA A 6 -12.34 5.13 -4.44
CA ALA A 6 -11.31 5.57 -5.38
C ALA A 6 -10.16 6.32 -4.67
N TYR A 7 -10.48 7.24 -3.75
CA TYR A 7 -9.47 7.98 -2.98
C TYR A 7 -8.71 7.07 -2.01
N ALA A 8 -9.39 6.13 -1.34
CA ALA A 8 -8.74 5.17 -0.45
C ALA A 8 -7.74 4.28 -1.22
N LEU A 9 -8.13 3.78 -2.40
CA LEU A 9 -7.25 2.99 -3.27
C LEU A 9 -6.09 3.81 -3.81
N TRP A 10 -6.33 5.05 -4.24
CA TRP A 10 -5.29 5.94 -4.75
C TRP A 10 -4.21 6.24 -3.69
N GLY A 11 -4.62 6.53 -2.46
CA GLY A 11 -3.72 6.73 -1.34
C GLY A 11 -2.89 5.48 -1.02
N GLY A 12 -3.54 4.30 -0.98
CA GLY A 12 -2.86 3.03 -0.74
C GLY A 12 -1.85 2.67 -1.85
N PHE A 13 -2.20 2.93 -3.10
CA PHE A 13 -1.30 2.74 -4.24
C PHE A 13 -0.06 3.63 -4.15
N GLY A 14 -0.22 4.90 -3.75
CA GLY A 14 0.91 5.81 -3.55
C GLY A 14 1.88 5.32 -2.49
N ILE A 15 1.38 4.77 -1.39
CA ILE A 15 2.22 4.20 -0.32
C ILE A 15 2.95 2.96 -0.81
N ALA A 16 2.26 2.03 -1.48
CA ALA A 16 2.86 0.82 -2.04
C ALA A 16 3.95 1.15 -3.08
N ALA A 17 3.68 2.10 -3.98
CA ALA A 17 4.63 2.55 -4.98
C ALA A 17 5.86 3.23 -4.35
N THR A 18 5.67 4.03 -3.29
CA THR A 18 6.79 4.68 -2.59
C THR A 18 7.67 3.66 -1.88
N ILE A 19 7.08 2.62 -1.28
CA ILE A 19 7.84 1.52 -0.67
C ILE A 19 8.62 0.74 -1.73
N ALA A 20 7.99 0.41 -2.85
CA ALA A 20 8.64 -0.28 -3.96
C ALA A 20 9.77 0.55 -4.57
N ALA A 21 9.55 1.85 -4.80
CA ALA A 21 10.57 2.77 -5.28
C ALA A 21 11.71 2.94 -4.27
N GLY A 22 11.40 3.05 -2.98
CA GLY A 22 12.39 3.07 -1.90
C GLY A 22 13.31 1.85 -1.90
N TRP A 23 12.72 0.68 -2.14
CA TRP A 23 13.47 -0.58 -2.22
C TRP A 23 14.32 -0.68 -3.50
N VAL A 24 13.77 -0.33 -4.67
CA VAL A 24 14.45 -0.45 -5.97
C VAL A 24 15.51 0.63 -6.19
N LEU A 25 15.22 1.90 -5.86
CA LEU A 25 16.11 3.02 -6.13
C LEU A 25 17.20 3.19 -5.07
N PHE A 26 16.90 2.88 -3.80
CA PHE A 26 17.82 3.11 -2.69
C PHE A 26 18.32 1.82 -2.04
N GLY A 27 17.88 0.65 -2.52
CA GLY A 27 18.24 -0.64 -1.90
C GLY A 27 17.75 -0.78 -0.46
N GLN A 28 16.82 0.08 -0.01
CA GLN A 28 16.37 0.10 1.38
C GLN A 28 15.60 -1.18 1.68
N ARG A 29 16.24 -2.08 2.45
CA ARG A 29 15.57 -3.27 2.96
C ARG A 29 14.53 -2.86 3.97
N LEU A 30 13.26 -3.04 3.60
CA LEU A 30 12.15 -2.82 4.51
C LEU A 30 12.25 -3.83 5.66
N ASN A 31 12.21 -3.33 6.89
CA ASN A 31 12.27 -4.19 8.08
C ASN A 31 11.00 -5.04 8.20
N HIS A 32 11.03 -6.14 8.97
CA HIS A 32 9.89 -7.06 9.15
C HIS A 32 8.60 -6.34 9.57
N LYS A 33 8.71 -5.30 10.41
CA LYS A 33 7.55 -4.46 10.80
C LYS A 33 6.98 -3.65 9.63
N GLY A 34 7.82 -3.19 8.71
CA GLY A 34 7.39 -2.47 7.51
C GLY A 34 6.68 -3.38 6.52
N TRP A 35 7.16 -4.62 6.37
CA TRP A 35 6.45 -5.64 5.59
C TRP A 35 5.08 -5.97 6.19
N ALA A 36 4.97 -6.08 7.52
CA ALA A 36 3.67 -6.26 8.19
C ALA A 36 2.71 -5.09 7.91
N GLY A 37 3.21 -3.85 7.93
CA GLY A 37 2.43 -2.66 7.57
C GLY A 37 1.96 -2.66 6.12
N LEU A 38 2.84 -3.04 5.17
CA LEU A 38 2.47 -3.18 3.76
C LEU A 38 1.39 -4.26 3.55
N LEU A 39 1.52 -5.39 4.23
CA LEU A 39 0.55 -6.48 4.14
C LEU A 39 -0.82 -6.04 4.67
N LEU A 40 -0.86 -5.36 5.83
CA LEU A 40 -2.09 -4.79 6.39
C LEU A 40 -2.74 -3.77 5.43
N LEU A 41 -1.94 -2.92 4.80
CA LEU A 41 -2.40 -1.94 3.81
C LEU A 41 -3.05 -2.63 2.60
N VAL A 42 -2.39 -3.64 2.04
CA VAL A 42 -2.91 -4.42 0.91
C VAL A 42 -4.20 -5.14 1.29
N VAL A 43 -4.27 -5.76 2.47
CA VAL A 43 -5.50 -6.38 2.99
C VAL A 43 -6.64 -5.36 3.10
N GLY A 44 -6.37 -4.17 3.65
CA GLY A 44 -7.36 -3.09 3.74
C GLY A 44 -7.88 -2.63 2.38
N MET A 45 -6.99 -2.48 1.39
CA MET A 45 -7.40 -2.13 0.01
C MET A 45 -8.29 -3.21 -0.63
N VAL A 46 -7.96 -4.48 -0.42
CA VAL A 46 -8.74 -5.61 -0.95
C VAL A 46 -10.12 -5.67 -0.29
N LEU A 47 -10.19 -5.51 1.04
CA LEU A 47 -11.46 -5.45 1.76
C LEU A 47 -12.37 -4.32 1.27
N ILE A 48 -11.83 -3.12 1.06
CA ILE A 48 -12.60 -1.97 0.55
C ILE A 48 -13.15 -2.23 -0.86
N LYS A 49 -12.44 -3.01 -1.70
CA LYS A 49 -12.88 -3.36 -3.05
C LYS A 49 -13.92 -4.50 -3.08
N LEU A 50 -13.97 -5.31 -2.02
CA LEU A 50 -14.88 -6.45 -1.86
C LEU A 50 -16.16 -6.11 -1.06
N ALA A 51 -16.15 -5.01 -0.30
CA ALA A 51 -17.31 -4.41 0.34
C ALA A 51 -18.15 -3.62 -0.66
#